data_AF-A0A1G8TGU4-F1
#
_entry.id   AF-A0A1G8TGU4-F1
#
_cell.length_a   1.000
_cell.length_b   1.000
_cell.length_c   1.000
_cell.angle_alpha   90.00
_cell.angle_beta   90.00
_cell.angle_gamma   90.00
#
_symmetry.space_group_name_H-M   'P 1'
#
loop_
_entity.id
_entity.type
_entity.pdbx_description
1 polymer ?
#
loop_
_entity_poly.entity_id
_entity_poly.type
_entity_poly.pdbx_seq_one_letter_code
_entity_poly.pdbx_strand_id
1 'polypeptide(L)'
;MNIFKFDSPVMQFMAKVADMIILNILTLVLSIPIVTFGAAYTAKYYVSMKIIRGEESTVFKPYFKAFKDNFKQATLIWMIQLVILVLLGVDWFWIFLVKGIGNANEIYIVALGLISLFVVCITATIFPFIARFEMTIKEAFKGAGLFSFLYFIKLVFIIAIEFFTIIACFKYAAWLPAILLFGTTTAFYFMNLALIKGFKKLEAKVEKEEAEKAEEAKAEEAESEEDSESKLGDTLVIREDEHTIKGKIEAEKQTFKSLSTKEKITFIKDYYLLKIILGALAGFFVLWFLYDAFIAKKEIIYSGGLLLCTVNDEGREYLTDDLFDKIATKKRKQQVNLSEDLSMTFVEGQEVKPDPSQDQYLFPSIVAGYYDYFFIDAKYIDHYIDLDCFKDIGSYADKYNIPEEDRYWYVSESVKESTPEGEEAKGDIEAIKLSDEVCDKIGVQSLTGEGVYVVLIINDKTQETDDAFMAHIFE
;
A
#
# COMPACT_ATOMS: atom_id res chain seq x y z
N MET A 1 35.51 11.28 36.95
CA MET A 1 34.37 11.93 36.26
C MET A 1 33.07 11.49 36.90
N ASN A 2 32.23 12.43 37.34
CA ASN A 2 30.96 12.19 38.06
C ASN A 2 29.81 11.69 37.16
N ILE A 3 30.08 10.77 36.23
CA ILE A 3 29.08 10.31 35.24
C ILE A 3 28.02 9.41 35.87
N PHE A 4 28.34 8.74 36.99
CA PHE A 4 27.45 7.80 37.71
C PHE A 4 26.78 8.39 38.97
N LYS A 5 26.86 9.70 39.20
CA LYS A 5 26.07 10.33 40.26
C LYS A 5 24.59 10.33 39.87
N PHE A 6 23.70 10.14 40.82
CA PHE A 6 22.24 10.04 40.59
C PHE A 6 21.68 11.27 39.85
N ASP A 7 22.25 12.45 40.12
CA ASP A 7 21.89 13.72 39.47
C ASP A 7 22.64 13.98 38.15
N SER A 8 23.37 13.00 37.59
CA SER A 8 24.05 13.18 36.32
C SER A 8 23.05 13.17 35.15
N PRO A 9 23.28 13.96 34.08
CA PRO A 9 22.44 13.94 32.88
C PRO A 9 22.32 12.56 32.25
N VAL A 10 23.37 11.73 32.37
CA VAL A 10 23.38 10.35 31.86
C VAL A 10 22.46 9.45 32.68
N MET A 11 22.52 9.54 34.01
CA MET A 11 21.64 8.76 34.89
C MET A 11 20.17 9.15 34.72
N GLN A 12 19.88 10.45 34.54
CA GLN A 12 18.53 10.93 34.24
C GLN A 12 18.03 10.44 32.86
N PHE A 13 18.89 10.39 31.85
CA PHE A 13 18.54 9.81 30.54
C PHE A 13 18.24 8.31 30.65
N MET A 14 19.10 7.55 31.33
CA MET A 14 18.89 6.11 31.57
C MET A 14 17.60 5.82 32.34
N ALA A 15 17.28 6.64 33.35
CA ALA A 15 16.03 6.55 34.09
C ALA A 15 14.81 6.75 33.18
N LYS A 16 14.83 7.77 32.30
CA LYS A 16 13.76 8.00 31.31
C LYS A 16 13.59 6.82 30.36
N VAL A 17 14.69 6.24 29.88
CA VAL A 17 14.65 5.06 29.01
C VAL A 17 14.03 3.86 29.75
N ALA A 18 14.44 3.63 31.00
CA ALA A 18 13.87 2.58 31.83
C ALA A 18 12.36 2.78 32.06
N ASP A 19 11.92 4.01 32.37
CA ASP A 19 10.50 4.32 32.56
C ASP A 19 9.68 4.08 31.28
N MET A 20 10.21 4.45 30.11
CA MET A 20 9.57 4.18 28.81
C MET A 20 9.48 2.68 28.49
N ILE A 21 10.50 1.91 28.84
CA ILE A 21 10.48 0.45 28.73
C ILE A 21 9.40 -0.15 29.63
N ILE A 22 9.29 0.31 30.88
CA ILE A 22 8.24 -0.13 31.81
C ILE A 22 6.85 0.21 31.24
N LEU A 23 6.66 1.40 30.66
CA LEU A 23 5.42 1.79 29.99
C LEU A 23 5.06 0.86 28.81
N ASN A 24 6.04 0.48 28.00
CA ASN A 24 5.85 -0.45 26.90
C ASN A 24 5.40 -1.84 27.39
N ILE A 25 6.08 -2.38 28.41
CA ILE A 25 5.73 -3.69 28.99
C ILE A 25 4.32 -3.63 29.61
N LEU A 26 4.02 -2.60 30.39
CA LEU A 26 2.73 -2.43 31.04
C LEU A 26 1.59 -2.32 30.03
N THR A 27 1.82 -1.57 28.95
CA THR A 27 0.85 -1.44 27.85
C THR A 27 0.66 -2.76 27.12
N LEU A 28 1.73 -3.53 26.88
CA LEU A 28 1.65 -4.84 26.23
C LEU A 28 0.79 -5.81 27.05
N VAL A 29 1.07 -5.93 28.35
CA VAL A 29 0.33 -6.83 29.26
C VAL A 29 -1.15 -6.43 29.36
N LEU A 30 -1.43 -5.14 29.52
CA LEU A 30 -2.81 -4.66 29.62
C LEU A 30 -3.54 -4.59 28.28
N SER A 31 -2.86 -4.82 27.16
CA SER A 31 -3.46 -4.92 25.83
C SER A 31 -3.72 -6.35 25.38
N ILE A 32 -3.38 -7.37 26.20
CA ILE A 32 -3.66 -8.78 25.89
C ILE A 32 -5.15 -8.97 25.57
N PRO A 33 -6.10 -8.46 26.38
CA PRO A 33 -7.46 -8.30 25.92
C PRO A 33 -7.49 -7.17 24.88
N ILE A 34 -7.80 -7.50 23.63
CA ILE A 34 -7.81 -6.51 22.53
C ILE A 34 -8.70 -5.31 22.88
N VAL A 35 -9.79 -5.52 23.60
CA VAL A 35 -10.73 -4.46 24.03
C VAL A 35 -10.11 -3.40 24.96
N THR A 36 -9.04 -3.73 25.68
CA THR A 36 -8.37 -2.80 26.61
C THR A 36 -7.19 -2.06 25.99
N PHE A 37 -6.84 -2.36 24.73
CA PHE A 37 -5.74 -1.71 24.02
C PHE A 37 -5.89 -0.18 24.02
N GLY A 38 -7.07 0.34 23.69
CA GLY A 38 -7.31 1.78 23.67
C GLY A 38 -7.00 2.47 25.00
N ALA A 39 -7.52 1.94 26.11
CA ALA A 39 -7.28 2.48 27.45
C ALA A 39 -5.81 2.37 27.88
N ALA A 40 -5.16 1.24 27.59
CA ALA A 40 -3.74 1.03 27.85
C ALA A 40 -2.86 2.02 27.06
N TYR A 41 -3.18 2.23 25.78
CA TYR A 41 -2.43 3.11 24.90
C TYR A 41 -2.64 4.60 25.27
N THR A 42 -3.85 5.00 25.67
CA THR A 42 -4.10 6.34 26.26
C THR A 42 -3.28 6.57 27.53
N ALA A 43 -3.27 5.60 28.46
CA ALA A 43 -2.48 5.70 29.68
C ALA A 43 -0.98 5.79 29.40
N LYS A 44 -0.51 5.06 28.38
CA LYS A 44 0.87 5.14 27.89
C LYS A 44 1.23 6.56 27.47
N TYR A 45 0.41 7.19 26.62
CA TYR A 45 0.63 8.58 26.18
C TYR A 45 0.56 9.58 27.32
N TYR A 46 -0.38 9.39 28.25
CA TYR A 46 -0.50 10.26 29.42
C TYR A 46 0.81 10.33 30.21
N VAL A 47 1.36 9.15 30.58
CA VAL A 47 2.58 9.10 31.40
C VAL A 47 3.82 9.45 30.58
N SER A 48 3.91 9.03 29.31
CA SER A 48 5.08 9.34 28.48
C SER A 48 5.24 10.84 28.23
N MET A 49 4.14 11.56 28.03
CA MET A 49 4.20 13.01 27.87
C MET A 49 4.68 13.71 29.14
N LYS A 50 4.32 13.21 30.33
CA LYS A 50 4.82 13.73 31.62
C LYS A 50 6.31 13.50 31.79
N ILE A 51 6.78 12.27 31.51
CA ILE A 51 8.21 11.92 31.59
C ILE A 51 9.05 12.82 30.66
N ILE A 52 8.57 13.06 29.43
CA ILE A 52 9.28 13.89 28.45
C ILE A 52 9.33 15.36 28.88
N ARG A 53 8.29 15.86 29.55
CA ARG A 53 8.27 17.21 30.13
C ARG A 53 9.16 17.36 31.38
N GLY A 54 9.66 16.25 31.91
CA GLY A 54 10.47 16.25 33.14
C GLY A 54 9.64 16.38 34.41
N GLU A 55 8.35 16.05 34.36
CA GLU A 55 7.50 15.96 35.55
C GLU A 55 7.90 14.69 36.32
N GLU A 56 8.34 14.81 37.58
CA GLU A 56 8.71 13.67 38.43
C GLU A 56 7.48 12.76 38.60
N SER A 57 7.47 11.60 37.94
CA SER A 57 6.38 10.66 38.08
C SER A 57 6.90 9.22 38.10
N THR A 58 6.60 8.51 39.18
CA THR A 58 6.67 7.04 39.20
C THR A 58 5.77 6.50 38.09
N VAL A 59 6.16 5.47 37.34
CA VAL A 59 5.37 5.00 36.18
C VAL A 59 4.02 4.38 36.56
N PHE A 60 3.99 3.50 37.56
CA PHE A 60 2.83 2.62 37.81
C PHE A 60 1.56 3.35 38.27
N LYS A 61 1.64 4.18 39.31
CA LYS A 61 0.48 4.88 39.88
C LYS A 61 -0.26 5.78 38.87
N PRO A 62 0.40 6.71 38.16
CA PRO A 62 -0.27 7.55 37.18
C PRO A 62 -0.76 6.77 35.96
N TYR A 63 -0.09 5.69 35.57
CA TYR A 63 -0.56 4.83 34.49
C TYR A 63 -1.91 4.19 34.84
N PHE A 64 -2.01 3.51 35.98
CA PHE A 64 -3.26 2.85 36.38
C PHE A 64 -4.38 3.85 36.69
N LYS A 65 -4.04 5.06 37.16
CA LYS A 65 -5.01 6.15 37.29
C LYS A 65 -5.55 6.55 35.92
N ALA A 66 -4.68 6.92 34.97
CA ALA A 66 -5.07 7.33 33.62
C ALA A 66 -5.82 6.22 32.86
N PHE A 67 -5.43 4.95 33.06
CA PHE A 67 -6.11 3.79 32.49
C PHE A 67 -7.56 3.70 32.97
N LYS A 68 -7.80 3.85 34.28
CA LYS A 68 -9.14 3.78 34.88
C LYS A 68 -9.99 4.97 34.48
N ASP A 69 -9.42 6.18 34.53
CA ASP A 69 -10.12 7.42 34.23
C ASP A 69 -10.61 7.44 32.77
N ASN A 70 -9.80 6.93 31.83
CA ASN A 70 -10.12 6.91 30.41
C ASN A 70 -10.75 5.59 29.92
N PHE A 71 -10.92 4.58 30.77
CA PHE A 71 -11.25 3.22 30.35
C PHE A 71 -12.47 3.16 29.42
N LYS A 72 -13.60 3.73 29.86
CA LYS A 72 -14.87 3.67 29.11
C LYS A 72 -14.77 4.39 27.77
N GLN A 73 -14.21 5.61 27.77
CA GLN A 73 -14.13 6.44 26.58
C GLN A 73 -13.11 5.88 25.57
N ALA A 74 -11.91 5.55 26.04
CA ALA A 74 -10.83 5.06 25.18
C ALA A 74 -11.16 3.69 24.60
N THR A 75 -11.76 2.77 25.37
CA THR A 75 -12.22 1.48 24.84
C THR A 75 -13.34 1.66 23.83
N LEU A 76 -14.31 2.56 24.05
CA LEU A 76 -15.37 2.78 23.07
C LEU A 76 -14.82 3.37 21.75
N ILE A 77 -13.91 4.34 21.83
CA ILE A 77 -13.20 4.87 20.65
C ILE A 77 -12.43 3.77 19.93
N TRP A 78 -11.73 2.92 20.69
CA TRP A 78 -10.98 1.80 20.13
C TRP A 78 -11.88 0.78 19.43
N MET A 79 -13.04 0.43 19.99
CA MET A 79 -13.97 -0.47 19.34
C MET A 79 -14.49 0.09 18.01
N ILE A 80 -14.73 1.40 17.92
CA ILE A 80 -15.09 2.05 16.66
C ILE A 80 -13.94 1.95 15.65
N GLN A 81 -12.71 2.25 16.07
CA GLN A 81 -11.52 2.12 15.22
C GLN A 81 -11.29 0.67 14.77
N LEU A 82 -11.49 -0.30 15.66
CA LEU A 82 -11.33 -1.72 15.38
C LEU A 82 -12.29 -2.18 14.28
N VAL A 83 -13.56 -1.74 14.31
CA VAL A 83 -14.51 -2.03 13.23
C VAL A 83 -14.03 -1.46 11.89
N ILE A 84 -13.53 -0.22 11.86
CA ILE A 84 -12.99 0.40 10.64
C ILE A 84 -11.76 -0.36 10.14
N LEU A 85 -10.84 -0.72 11.03
CA LEU A 85 -9.62 -1.47 10.69
C LEU A 85 -9.94 -2.88 10.17
N VAL A 86 -10.96 -3.55 10.73
CA VAL A 86 -11.41 -4.86 10.25
C VAL A 86 -12.00 -4.74 8.84
N LEU A 87 -12.83 -3.74 8.57
CA LEU A 87 -13.38 -3.51 7.22
C LEU A 87 -12.26 -3.29 6.20
N LEU A 88 -11.33 -2.38 6.49
CA LEU A 88 -10.16 -2.15 5.65
C LEU A 88 -9.29 -3.40 5.50
N GLY A 89 -9.13 -4.18 6.56
CA GLY A 89 -8.39 -5.43 6.55
C GLY A 89 -9.04 -6.48 5.65
N VAL A 90 -10.37 -6.58 5.63
CA VAL A 90 -11.12 -7.45 4.72
C VAL A 90 -10.96 -7.01 3.26
N ASP A 91 -11.04 -5.70 2.99
CA ASP A 91 -10.82 -5.15 1.64
C ASP A 91 -9.39 -5.47 1.14
N TRP A 92 -8.37 -5.26 1.99
CA TRP A 92 -6.99 -5.62 1.68
C TRP A 92 -6.79 -7.12 1.51
N PHE A 93 -7.37 -7.94 2.39
CA PHE A 93 -7.35 -9.40 2.29
C PHE A 93 -7.90 -9.88 0.95
N TRP A 94 -9.03 -9.30 0.51
CA TRP A 94 -9.65 -9.61 -0.78
C TRP A 94 -8.73 -9.26 -1.96
N ILE A 95 -8.07 -8.09 -1.93
CA ILE A 95 -7.11 -7.69 -2.97
C ILE A 95 -5.92 -8.64 -3.01
N PHE A 96 -5.28 -8.90 -1.86
CA PHE A 96 -4.02 -9.64 -1.82
C PHE A 96 -4.17 -11.15 -2.07
N LEU A 97 -5.23 -11.78 -1.55
CA LEU A 97 -5.34 -13.23 -1.54
C LEU A 97 -6.40 -13.80 -2.49
N VAL A 98 -7.41 -13.00 -2.87
CA VAL A 98 -8.48 -13.48 -3.76
C VAL A 98 -8.27 -13.01 -5.19
N LYS A 99 -8.03 -11.71 -5.40
CA LYS A 99 -7.83 -11.16 -6.75
C LYS A 99 -6.38 -11.22 -7.23
N GLY A 100 -5.43 -11.03 -6.33
CA GLY A 100 -4.05 -10.69 -6.69
C GLY A 100 -3.93 -9.22 -7.07
N ILE A 101 -2.85 -8.55 -6.63
CA ILE A 101 -2.65 -7.10 -6.77
C ILE A 101 -2.74 -6.65 -8.23
N GLY A 102 -2.27 -7.48 -9.19
CA GLY A 102 -2.30 -7.18 -10.62
C GLY A 102 -3.68 -7.18 -11.26
N ASN A 103 -4.69 -7.81 -10.64
CA ASN A 103 -6.04 -7.99 -11.22
C ASN A 103 -7.12 -7.11 -10.54
N ALA A 104 -6.74 -6.35 -9.51
CA ALA A 104 -7.63 -5.42 -8.84
C ALA A 104 -7.57 -4.04 -9.50
N ASN A 105 -8.69 -3.31 -9.49
CA ASN A 105 -8.75 -1.98 -10.08
C ASN A 105 -7.74 -1.07 -9.36
N GLU A 106 -6.75 -0.62 -10.12
CA GLU A 106 -5.63 0.19 -9.68
C GLU A 106 -6.04 1.48 -8.94
N ILE A 107 -7.12 2.14 -9.38
CA ILE A 107 -7.69 3.33 -8.70
C ILE A 107 -8.25 2.95 -7.33
N TYR A 108 -8.90 1.79 -7.22
CA TYR A 108 -9.47 1.30 -5.97
C TYR A 108 -8.35 0.97 -4.96
N ILE A 109 -7.25 0.33 -5.39
CA ILE A 109 -6.10 0.04 -4.53
C ILE A 109 -5.51 1.33 -3.96
N VAL A 110 -5.28 2.35 -4.80
CA VAL A 110 -4.71 3.62 -4.34
C VAL A 110 -5.67 4.35 -3.39
N ALA A 111 -6.96 4.42 -3.72
CA ALA A 111 -7.96 5.02 -2.85
C ALA A 111 -8.01 4.32 -1.48
N LEU A 112 -8.02 2.98 -1.47
CA LEU A 112 -8.01 2.18 -0.25
C LEU A 112 -6.72 2.43 0.56
N GLY A 113 -5.57 2.52 -0.09
CA GLY A 113 -4.29 2.86 0.53
C GLY A 113 -4.28 4.23 1.20
N LEU A 114 -4.78 5.26 0.52
CA LEU A 114 -4.88 6.61 1.07
C LEU A 114 -5.83 6.66 2.27
N ILE A 115 -7.00 6.00 2.18
CA ILE A 115 -7.96 5.91 3.28
C ILE A 115 -7.34 5.16 4.47
N SER A 116 -6.68 4.04 4.22
CA SER A 116 -6.01 3.24 5.25
C SER A 116 -4.93 4.05 5.96
N LEU A 117 -4.08 4.74 5.20
CA LEU A 117 -3.03 5.59 5.76
C LEU A 117 -3.62 6.72 6.62
N PHE A 118 -4.71 7.33 6.17
CA PHE A 118 -5.38 8.39 6.93
C PHE A 118 -6.00 7.85 8.22
N VAL A 119 -6.63 6.67 8.20
CA VAL A 119 -7.17 6.00 9.39
C VAL A 119 -6.07 5.66 10.40
N VAL A 120 -4.92 5.16 9.93
CA VAL A 120 -3.76 4.91 10.80
C VAL A 120 -3.25 6.22 11.41
N CYS A 121 -3.16 7.30 10.62
CA CYS A 121 -2.81 8.62 11.14
C CYS A 121 -3.80 9.14 12.20
N ILE A 122 -5.11 8.90 12.06
CA ILE A 122 -6.12 9.26 13.08
C ILE A 122 -5.93 8.41 14.33
N THR A 123 -5.70 7.11 14.17
CA THR A 123 -5.47 6.18 15.29
C THR A 123 -4.23 6.59 16.09
N ALA A 124 -3.17 7.00 15.39
CA ALA A 124 -1.94 7.49 15.98
C ALA A 124 -2.10 8.79 16.81
N THR A 125 -3.16 9.58 16.56
CA THR A 125 -3.35 10.90 17.21
C THR A 125 -4.51 10.92 18.20
N ILE A 126 -5.54 10.09 18.02
CA ILE A 126 -6.75 10.13 18.85
C ILE A 126 -6.50 9.78 20.32
N PHE A 127 -5.65 8.78 20.60
CA PHE A 127 -5.31 8.40 21.98
C PHE A 127 -4.47 9.46 22.70
N PRO A 128 -3.45 10.09 22.06
CA PRO A 128 -2.80 11.29 22.57
C PRO A 128 -3.76 12.45 22.90
N PHE A 129 -4.78 12.67 22.07
CA PHE A 129 -5.77 13.74 22.30
C PHE A 129 -6.57 13.48 23.57
N ILE A 130 -7.15 12.30 23.72
CA ILE A 130 -7.94 11.98 24.93
C ILE A 130 -7.07 11.81 26.17
N ALA A 131 -5.77 11.51 26.02
CA ALA A 131 -4.83 11.53 27.14
C ALA A 131 -4.55 12.96 27.64
N ARG A 132 -4.63 13.96 26.75
CA ARG A 132 -4.25 15.34 27.05
C ARG A 132 -5.45 16.24 27.36
N PHE A 133 -6.57 16.00 26.71
CA PHE A 133 -7.74 16.89 26.74
C PHE A 133 -8.98 16.11 27.16
N GLU A 134 -9.77 16.70 28.05
CA GLU A 134 -11.12 16.21 28.31
C GLU A 134 -12.03 16.57 27.14
N MET A 135 -12.42 15.56 26.36
CA MET A 135 -13.19 15.73 25.14
C MET A 135 -14.32 14.70 25.08
N THR A 136 -15.40 15.00 24.37
CA THR A 136 -16.37 13.98 23.96
C THR A 136 -15.80 13.12 22.82
N ILE A 137 -16.41 11.95 22.57
CA ILE A 137 -15.97 11.04 21.49
C ILE A 137 -15.98 11.74 20.13
N LYS A 138 -17.04 12.51 19.82
CA LYS A 138 -17.17 13.22 18.53
C LYS A 138 -16.07 14.27 18.36
N GLU A 139 -15.70 14.95 19.45
CA GLU A 139 -14.63 15.96 19.44
C GLU A 139 -13.26 15.30 19.31
N ALA A 140 -13.04 14.16 19.97
CA ALA A 140 -11.80 13.40 19.84
C ALA A 140 -11.54 12.99 18.38
N PHE A 141 -12.53 12.44 17.68
CA PHE A 141 -12.40 12.08 16.26
C PHE A 141 -12.15 13.31 15.36
N LYS A 142 -12.83 14.43 15.60
CA LYS A 142 -12.64 15.66 14.82
C LYS A 142 -11.27 16.29 15.05
N GLY A 143 -10.86 16.41 16.32
CA GLY A 143 -9.57 16.96 16.71
C GLY A 143 -8.43 16.11 16.18
N ALA A 144 -8.51 14.78 16.36
CA ALA A 144 -7.55 13.83 15.82
C ALA A 144 -7.48 13.90 14.29
N GLY A 145 -8.62 13.89 13.59
CA GLY A 145 -8.68 14.01 12.13
C GLY A 145 -8.06 15.30 11.61
N LEU A 146 -8.39 16.45 12.20
CA LEU A 146 -7.81 17.73 11.82
C LEU A 146 -6.30 17.76 12.09
N PHE A 147 -5.86 17.26 13.24
CA PHE A 147 -4.44 17.16 13.57
C PHE A 147 -3.70 16.26 12.60
N SER A 148 -4.26 15.09 12.31
CA SER A 148 -3.68 14.11 11.39
C SER A 148 -3.53 14.66 9.99
N PHE A 149 -4.48 15.49 9.55
CA PHE A 149 -4.39 16.22 8.29
C PHE A 149 -3.30 17.31 8.34
N LEU A 150 -3.27 18.15 9.38
CA LEU A 150 -2.32 19.26 9.51
C LEU A 150 -0.86 18.79 9.65
N TYR A 151 -0.63 17.64 10.28
CA TYR A 151 0.69 17.09 10.54
C TYR A 151 0.98 15.82 9.72
N PHE A 152 0.23 15.60 8.65
CA PHE A 152 0.23 14.35 7.86
C PHE A 152 1.62 13.85 7.50
N ILE A 153 2.46 14.67 6.85
CA ILE A 153 3.81 14.26 6.43
C ILE A 153 4.64 13.78 7.62
N LYS A 154 4.59 14.50 8.75
CA LYS A 154 5.35 14.13 9.95
C LYS A 154 4.85 12.83 10.56
N LEU A 155 3.53 12.62 10.58
CA LEU A 155 2.93 11.38 11.07
C LEU A 155 3.29 10.20 10.17
N VAL A 156 3.28 10.36 8.85
CA VAL A 156 3.68 9.31 7.90
C VAL A 156 5.12 8.86 8.17
N PHE A 157 6.07 9.78 8.36
CA PHE A 157 7.45 9.41 8.70
C PHE A 157 7.55 8.66 10.03
N ILE A 158 6.79 9.08 11.05
CA ILE A 158 6.80 8.42 12.37
C ILE A 158 6.19 7.01 12.28
N ILE A 159 5.05 6.88 11.58
CA ILE A 159 4.39 5.60 11.34
C ILE A 159 5.29 4.68 10.52
N ALA A 160 6.02 5.20 9.54
CA ALA A 160 6.99 4.42 8.78
C ALA A 160 8.10 3.86 9.70
N ILE A 161 8.61 4.65 10.64
CA ILE A 161 9.61 4.17 11.62
C ILE A 161 9.04 3.04 12.49
N GLU A 162 7.79 3.17 12.96
CA GLU A 162 7.11 2.10 13.71
C GLU A 162 6.91 0.84 12.84
N PHE A 163 6.49 1.02 11.58
CA PHE A 163 6.30 -0.06 10.63
C PHE A 163 7.62 -0.82 10.32
N PHE A 164 8.72 -0.10 10.09
CA PHE A 164 10.04 -0.70 9.93
C PHE A 164 10.51 -1.43 11.18
N THR A 165 10.17 -0.94 12.37
CA THR A 165 10.46 -1.62 13.64
C THR A 165 9.74 -2.97 13.71
N ILE A 166 8.48 -3.03 13.27
CA ILE A 166 7.70 -4.27 13.20
C ILE A 166 8.32 -5.23 12.17
N ILE A 167 8.67 -4.76 10.97
CA ILE A 167 9.35 -5.59 9.96
C ILE A 167 10.67 -6.16 10.51
N ALA A 168 11.45 -5.35 11.23
CA ALA A 168 12.69 -5.80 11.85
C ALA A 168 12.44 -6.91 12.88
N CYS A 169 11.32 -6.89 13.61
CA CYS A 169 10.96 -7.98 14.53
C CYS A 169 10.76 -9.31 13.79
N PHE A 170 10.15 -9.29 12.60
CA PHE A 170 9.95 -10.50 11.79
C PHE A 170 11.26 -11.00 11.15
N LYS A 171 12.10 -10.09 10.64
CA LYS A 171 13.37 -10.46 10.00
C LYS A 171 14.44 -10.95 10.98
N TYR A 172 14.49 -10.37 12.18
CA TYR A 172 15.52 -10.64 13.18
C TYR A 172 14.92 -11.24 14.45
N ALA A 173 14.20 -12.36 14.32
CA ALA A 173 13.48 -13.00 15.42
C ALA A 173 14.34 -13.31 16.66
N ALA A 174 15.63 -13.63 16.48
CA ALA A 174 16.57 -13.85 17.59
C ALA A 174 16.79 -12.61 18.48
N TRP A 175 16.57 -11.41 17.92
CA TRP A 175 16.70 -10.13 18.61
C TRP A 175 15.35 -9.53 19.01
N LEU A 176 14.25 -10.28 18.86
CA LEU A 176 12.89 -9.79 19.06
C LEU A 176 12.67 -9.07 20.40
N PRO A 177 13.12 -9.58 21.57
CA PRO A 177 12.95 -8.86 22.82
C PRO A 177 13.68 -7.50 22.83
N ALA A 178 14.87 -7.42 22.25
CA ALA A 178 15.63 -6.18 22.19
C ALA A 178 14.99 -5.17 21.23
N ILE A 179 14.56 -5.61 20.04
CA ILE A 179 13.91 -4.74 19.05
C ILE A 179 12.56 -4.24 19.57
N LEU A 180 11.77 -5.10 20.21
CA LEU A 180 10.52 -4.69 20.84
C LEU A 180 10.75 -3.71 21.98
N LEU A 181 11.71 -3.96 22.87
CA LEU A 181 11.94 -3.08 24.02
C LEU A 181 12.60 -1.76 23.64
N PHE A 182 13.63 -1.75 22.80
CA PHE A 182 14.40 -0.54 22.48
C PHE A 182 13.92 0.15 21.21
N GLY A 183 13.58 -0.60 20.16
CA GLY A 183 13.09 -0.06 18.89
C GLY A 183 11.77 0.67 19.07
N THR A 184 10.78 0.00 19.67
CA THR A 184 9.46 0.62 19.90
C THR A 184 9.52 1.76 20.91
N THR A 185 10.37 1.68 21.94
CA THR A 185 10.61 2.79 22.88
C THR A 185 11.15 4.02 22.16
N THR A 186 12.14 3.83 21.28
CA THR A 186 12.77 4.93 20.55
C THR A 186 11.78 5.59 19.60
N ALA A 187 11.06 4.80 18.79
CA ALA A 187 10.04 5.31 17.88
C ALA A 187 8.95 6.08 18.64
N PHE A 188 8.45 5.51 19.74
CA PHE A 188 7.42 6.11 20.57
C PHE A 188 7.87 7.40 21.26
N TYR A 189 9.14 7.49 21.68
CA TYR A 189 9.70 8.70 22.26
C TYR A 189 9.70 9.86 21.25
N PHE A 190 10.19 9.62 20.02
CA PHE A 190 10.16 10.62 18.95
C PHE A 190 8.74 11.01 18.56
N MET A 191 7.81 10.05 18.54
CA MET A 191 6.40 10.32 18.33
C MET A 191 5.83 11.28 19.37
N ASN A 192 6.08 11.03 20.66
CA ASN A 192 5.62 11.90 21.73
C ASN A 192 6.25 13.31 21.64
N LEU A 193 7.53 13.42 21.27
CA LEU A 193 8.16 14.73 21.05
C LEU A 193 7.47 15.52 19.94
N ALA A 194 7.13 14.86 18.83
CA ALA A 194 6.42 15.48 17.72
C ALA A 194 5.00 15.91 18.14
N LEU A 195 4.28 15.06 18.87
CA LEU A 195 2.94 15.34 19.38
C LEU A 195 2.94 16.50 20.38
N ILE A 196 3.84 16.51 21.37
CA ILE A 196 3.93 17.60 22.36
C ILE A 196 4.21 18.94 21.66
N LYS A 197 5.15 18.97 20.70
CA LYS A 197 5.42 20.18 19.91
C LYS A 197 4.22 20.59 19.06
N GLY A 198 3.49 19.63 18.51
CA GLY A 198 2.24 19.87 17.77
C GLY A 198 1.18 20.50 18.66
N PHE A 199 0.90 19.90 19.82
CA PHE A 199 -0.07 20.40 20.79
C PHE A 199 0.27 21.80 21.30
N LYS A 200 1.52 22.07 21.69
CA LYS A 200 1.93 23.42 22.12
C LYS A 200 1.70 24.49 21.05
N LYS A 201 1.94 24.15 19.78
CA LYS A 201 1.67 25.06 18.66
C LYS A 201 0.18 25.30 18.42
N LEU A 202 -0.66 24.33 18.75
CA LEU A 202 -2.11 24.51 18.69
C LEU A 202 -2.60 25.38 19.85
N GLU A 203 -2.17 25.08 21.08
CA GLU A 203 -2.48 25.86 22.28
C GLU A 203 -2.06 27.34 22.12
N ALA A 204 -0.83 27.61 21.70
CA ALA A 204 -0.35 28.98 21.50
C ALA A 204 -1.12 29.77 20.43
N LYS A 205 -1.67 29.09 19.41
CA LYS A 205 -2.53 29.74 18.42
C LYS A 205 -3.91 30.04 18.98
N VAL A 206 -4.45 29.12 19.79
CA VAL A 206 -5.73 29.26 20.47
C VAL A 206 -5.70 30.44 21.45
N GLU A 207 -4.62 30.56 22.23
CA GLU A 207 -4.41 31.68 23.17
C GLU A 207 -4.30 33.02 22.43
N LYS A 208 -3.58 33.04 21.30
CA LYS A 208 -3.42 34.26 20.50
C LYS A 208 -4.75 34.73 19.89
N GLU A 209 -5.55 33.82 19.35
CA GLU A 209 -6.87 34.13 18.79
C GLU A 209 -7.89 34.52 19.88
N GLU A 210 -7.76 33.98 21.10
CA GLU A 210 -8.54 34.43 22.27
C GLU A 210 -8.19 35.84 22.70
N ALA A 211 -6.89 36.17 22.73
CA ALA A 211 -6.40 37.50 23.05
C ALA A 211 -6.85 38.53 22.01
N GLU A 212 -6.76 38.20 20.72
CA GLU A 212 -7.22 39.05 19.61
C GLU A 212 -8.74 39.32 19.72
N LYS A 213 -9.55 38.29 20.00
CA LYS A 213 -11.01 38.47 20.21
C LYS A 213 -11.35 39.25 21.48
N ALA A 214 -10.58 39.08 22.55
CA ALA A 214 -10.78 39.81 23.79
C ALA A 214 -10.36 41.29 23.65
N GLU A 215 -9.35 41.59 22.83
CA GLU A 215 -9.00 42.97 22.46
C GLU A 215 -10.07 43.60 21.57
N GLU A 216 -10.60 42.88 20.57
CA GLU A 216 -11.72 43.35 19.75
C GLU A 216 -12.97 43.64 20.59
N ALA A 217 -13.34 42.73 21.50
CA ALA A 217 -14.50 42.92 22.39
C ALA A 217 -14.30 44.11 23.36
N LYS A 218 -13.09 44.31 23.88
CA LYS A 218 -12.78 45.47 24.74
C LYS A 218 -12.74 46.79 23.97
N ALA A 219 -12.34 46.77 22.69
CA ALA A 219 -12.40 47.94 21.83
C ALA A 219 -13.85 48.33 21.52
N GLU A 220 -14.72 47.35 21.30
CA GLU A 220 -16.17 47.57 21.13
C GLU A 220 -16.84 48.06 22.43
N GLU A 221 -16.44 47.54 23.61
CA GLU A 221 -16.93 48.03 24.91
C GLU A 221 -16.44 49.45 25.21
N ALA A 222 -15.19 49.78 24.90
CA ALA A 222 -14.63 51.13 25.08
C ALA A 222 -15.29 52.18 24.16
N GLU A 223 -15.74 51.80 22.96
CA GLU A 223 -16.58 52.66 22.11
C GLU A 223 -18.01 52.82 22.67
N SER A 224 -18.47 51.91 23.53
CA SER A 224 -19.80 51.98 24.17
C SER A 224 -19.81 52.71 25.53
N GLU A 225 -18.66 52.84 26.19
CA GLU A 225 -18.53 53.54 27.49
C GLU A 225 -18.30 55.06 27.37
N GLU A 226 -18.02 55.61 26.17
CA GLU A 226 -18.03 57.07 25.94
C GLU A 226 -19.45 57.68 25.97
N ASP A 227 -20.50 56.85 26.09
CA ASP A 227 -21.91 57.27 26.01
C ASP A 227 -22.76 56.71 27.18
N SER A 228 -22.28 56.79 28.43
CA SER A 228 -23.16 57.01 29.62
C SER A 228 -22.43 56.98 30.98
N GLU A 229 -22.18 58.16 31.55
CA GLU A 229 -22.17 58.31 33.00
C GLU A 229 -23.60 58.13 33.55
N SER A 230 -23.89 57.05 34.28
CA SER A 230 -24.43 57.13 35.65
C SER A 230 -24.89 55.78 36.22
N LYS A 231 -24.41 55.54 37.44
CA LYS A 231 -25.00 54.83 38.59
C LYS A 231 -24.19 53.63 39.09
N LEU A 232 -23.72 53.84 40.32
CA LEU A 232 -23.08 52.93 41.25
C LEU A 232 -24.02 51.78 41.66
N GLY A 233 -23.48 50.56 41.80
CA GLY A 233 -24.17 49.47 42.50
C GLY A 233 -23.63 48.06 42.28
N ASP A 234 -22.77 47.64 43.21
CA ASP A 234 -22.45 46.28 43.68
C ASP A 234 -21.55 45.30 42.88
N THR A 235 -20.59 44.82 43.66
CA THR A 235 -19.54 43.80 43.47
C THR A 235 -20.06 42.45 42.98
N LEU A 236 -19.29 41.73 42.16
CA LEU A 236 -19.24 40.26 42.19
C LEU A 236 -17.94 39.68 41.57
N VAL A 237 -17.03 39.33 42.48
CA VAL A 237 -16.23 38.09 42.56
C VAL A 237 -15.63 37.51 41.26
N ILE A 238 -14.30 37.59 41.19
CA ILE A 238 -13.43 36.75 40.37
C ILE A 238 -13.73 35.28 40.68
N ARG A 239 -14.22 34.53 39.69
CA ARG A 239 -14.10 33.07 39.64
C ARG A 239 -13.29 32.72 38.40
N GLU A 240 -12.04 32.33 38.64
CA GLU A 240 -11.32 31.43 37.75
C GLU A 240 -12.16 30.17 37.62
N ASP A 241 -12.61 29.79 36.43
CA ASP A 241 -13.05 28.41 36.15
C ASP A 241 -12.99 28.11 34.63
N GLU A 242 -12.15 27.12 34.30
CA GLU A 242 -12.13 26.24 33.13
C GLU A 242 -12.83 26.68 31.82
N HIS A 243 -12.10 27.42 30.96
CA HIS A 243 -12.47 27.54 29.54
C HIS A 243 -12.04 26.29 28.75
N THR A 244 -12.98 25.36 28.57
CA THR A 244 -12.83 24.17 27.73
C THR A 244 -13.05 24.50 26.25
N ILE A 245 -12.21 23.90 25.39
CA ILE A 245 -12.26 23.81 23.91
C ILE A 245 -13.68 23.60 23.34
N LYS A 246 -14.58 23.04 24.16
CA LYS A 246 -16.01 22.85 23.96
C LYS A 246 -16.75 24.12 23.53
N GLY A 247 -16.49 25.26 24.19
CA GLY A 247 -17.14 26.53 23.88
C GLY A 247 -16.73 27.09 22.50
N LYS A 248 -15.49 26.83 22.07
CA LYS A 248 -14.97 27.29 20.77
C LYS A 248 -15.50 26.50 19.58
N ILE A 249 -15.71 25.18 19.71
CA ILE A 249 -16.27 24.34 18.64
C ILE A 249 -17.74 24.68 18.35
N GLU A 250 -18.49 25.10 19.37
CA GLU A 250 -19.87 25.57 19.24
C GLU A 250 -19.95 27.00 18.69
N ALA A 251 -19.07 27.90 19.13
CA ALA A 251 -18.96 29.25 18.60
C ALA A 251 -18.57 29.27 17.11
N GLU A 252 -17.52 28.54 16.69
CA GLU A 252 -17.08 28.49 15.28
C GLU A 252 -18.12 27.90 14.33
N LYS A 253 -18.91 26.92 14.79
CA LYS A 253 -20.03 26.36 14.03
C LYS A 253 -21.18 27.37 13.84
N GLN A 254 -21.39 28.25 14.82
CA GLN A 254 -22.37 29.33 14.72
C GLN A 254 -21.86 30.45 13.81
N THR A 255 -20.58 30.86 13.93
CA THR A 255 -19.96 31.88 13.08
C THR A 255 -19.88 31.45 11.61
N PHE A 256 -19.53 30.19 11.32
CA PHE A 256 -19.51 29.68 9.94
C PHE A 256 -20.91 29.62 9.31
N LYS A 257 -21.97 29.40 10.11
CA LYS A 257 -23.35 29.42 9.60
C LYS A 257 -23.86 30.84 9.32
N SER A 258 -23.41 31.85 10.06
CA SER A 258 -23.85 33.25 9.91
C SER A 258 -23.12 34.04 8.81
N LEU A 259 -21.97 33.56 8.30
CA LEU A 259 -21.17 34.27 7.29
C LEU A 259 -21.76 34.19 5.87
N SER A 260 -21.66 35.31 5.12
CA SER A 260 -22.05 35.43 3.71
C SER A 260 -21.11 34.63 2.79
N THR A 261 -21.61 34.21 1.61
CA THR A 261 -20.85 33.39 0.65
C THR A 261 -19.51 34.03 0.25
N LYS A 262 -19.44 35.37 0.18
CA LYS A 262 -18.19 36.08 -0.14
C LYS A 262 -17.17 36.05 1.02
N GLU A 263 -17.61 36.15 2.26
CA GLU A 263 -16.74 36.14 3.45
C GLU A 263 -16.19 34.73 3.73
N LYS A 264 -17.01 33.70 3.48
CA LYS A 264 -16.56 32.29 3.48
C LYS A 264 -15.45 32.04 2.47
N ILE A 265 -15.54 32.66 1.29
CA ILE A 265 -14.52 32.54 0.24
C ILE A 265 -13.22 33.24 0.68
N THR A 266 -13.29 34.43 1.27
CA THR A 266 -12.11 35.15 1.79
C THR A 266 -11.43 34.37 2.92
N PHE A 267 -12.20 33.83 3.87
CA PHE A 267 -11.69 33.00 4.96
C PHE A 267 -10.98 31.73 4.46
N ILE A 268 -11.54 31.06 3.44
CA ILE A 268 -10.91 29.91 2.80
C ILE A 268 -9.63 30.33 2.04
N LYS A 269 -9.66 31.48 1.38
CA LYS A 269 -8.54 32.00 0.59
C LYS A 269 -7.36 32.46 1.44
N ASP A 270 -7.57 32.98 2.64
CA ASP A 270 -6.46 33.44 3.49
C ASP A 270 -5.90 32.30 4.36
N TYR A 271 -6.73 31.35 4.78
CA TYR A 271 -6.32 30.29 5.71
C TYR A 271 -5.96 28.96 5.05
N TYR A 272 -6.60 28.65 3.91
CA TYR A 272 -6.47 27.35 3.25
C TYR A 272 -5.80 27.44 1.88
N LEU A 273 -5.62 28.60 1.26
CA LEU A 273 -5.10 28.69 -0.11
C LEU A 273 -3.71 28.06 -0.28
N LEU A 274 -2.73 28.35 0.58
CA LEU A 274 -1.41 27.72 0.50
C LEU A 274 -1.49 26.20 0.72
N LYS A 275 -2.39 25.74 1.60
CA LYS A 275 -2.61 24.32 1.90
C LYS A 275 -3.38 23.59 0.80
N ILE A 276 -4.31 24.28 0.14
CA ILE A 276 -5.04 23.83 -1.04
C ILE A 276 -4.10 23.78 -2.23
N ILE A 277 -3.19 24.75 -2.40
CA ILE A 277 -2.16 24.75 -3.44
C ILE A 277 -1.19 23.58 -3.21
N LEU A 278 -0.70 23.37 -1.99
CA LEU A 278 0.18 22.23 -1.67
C LEU A 278 -0.54 20.88 -1.78
N GLY A 279 -1.80 20.81 -1.35
CA GLY A 279 -2.65 19.62 -1.50
C GLY A 279 -3.01 19.34 -2.96
N ALA A 280 -3.22 20.37 -3.77
CA ALA A 280 -3.46 20.27 -5.20
C ALA A 280 -2.17 19.92 -5.96
N LEU A 281 -1.00 20.40 -5.52
CA LEU A 281 0.31 19.99 -6.04
C LEU A 281 0.58 18.51 -5.72
N ALA A 282 0.37 18.09 -4.47
CA ALA A 282 0.47 16.68 -4.09
C ALA A 282 -0.55 15.82 -4.85
N GLY A 283 -1.79 16.29 -4.97
CA GLY A 283 -2.84 15.67 -5.78
C GLY A 283 -2.47 15.61 -7.26
N PHE A 284 -1.80 16.63 -7.81
CA PHE A 284 -1.31 16.67 -9.19
C PHE A 284 -0.17 15.67 -9.39
N PHE A 285 0.80 15.59 -8.48
CA PHE A 285 1.87 14.59 -8.55
C PHE A 285 1.34 13.16 -8.37
N VAL A 286 0.34 12.97 -7.50
CA VAL A 286 -0.38 11.71 -7.38
C VAL A 286 -1.13 11.42 -8.66
N LEU A 287 -1.90 12.35 -9.22
CA LEU A 287 -2.63 12.17 -10.48
C LEU A 287 -1.71 11.96 -11.69
N TRP A 288 -0.52 12.59 -11.71
CA TRP A 288 0.49 12.40 -12.74
C TRP A 288 1.15 11.03 -12.61
N PHE A 289 1.50 10.61 -11.40
CA PHE A 289 1.93 9.25 -11.12
C PHE A 289 0.84 8.22 -11.46
N LEU A 290 -0.42 8.51 -11.18
CA LEU A 290 -1.56 7.67 -11.55
C LEU A 290 -1.78 7.65 -13.07
N TYR A 291 -1.54 8.75 -13.78
CA TYR A 291 -1.58 8.81 -15.24
C TYR A 291 -0.45 7.97 -15.84
N ASP A 292 0.77 8.08 -15.31
CA ASP A 292 1.92 7.29 -15.73
C ASP A 292 1.74 5.80 -15.40
N ALA A 293 1.30 5.49 -14.18
CA ALA A 293 1.09 4.12 -13.73
C ALA A 293 -0.12 3.43 -14.40
N PHE A 294 -1.20 4.16 -14.72
CA PHE A 294 -2.51 3.57 -15.08
C PHE A 294 -3.06 4.01 -16.45
N ILE A 295 -2.61 5.13 -17.02
CA ILE A 295 -3.01 5.56 -18.37
C ILE A 295 -1.93 5.22 -19.42
N ALA A 296 -0.65 5.21 -19.02
CA ALA A 296 0.44 4.84 -19.92
C ALA A 296 0.69 3.33 -20.06
N LYS A 297 0.16 2.49 -19.14
CA LYS A 297 0.22 1.03 -19.28
C LYS A 297 -0.72 0.56 -20.39
N LYS A 298 -0.12 0.05 -21.47
CA LYS A 298 -0.84 -0.66 -22.54
C LYS A 298 -1.26 -2.05 -22.01
N GLU A 299 -2.49 -2.46 -22.29
CA GLU A 299 -3.02 -3.80 -21.95
C GLU A 299 -2.33 -4.83 -22.84
N ILE A 300 -1.69 -5.85 -22.25
CA ILE A 300 -1.06 -6.92 -23.04
C ILE A 300 -2.18 -7.80 -23.58
N ILE A 301 -2.30 -7.89 -24.90
CA ILE A 301 -3.37 -8.66 -25.57
C ILE A 301 -2.91 -10.01 -26.07
N TYR A 302 -1.61 -10.18 -26.24
CA TYR A 302 -0.99 -11.39 -26.72
C TYR A 302 0.45 -11.40 -26.22
N SER A 303 0.88 -12.51 -25.63
CA SER A 303 2.14 -12.64 -24.91
C SER A 303 2.87 -13.89 -25.38
N GLY A 304 4.05 -13.67 -25.96
CA GLY A 304 4.94 -14.73 -26.41
C GLY A 304 6.08 -14.98 -25.43
N GLY A 305 6.57 -16.22 -25.37
CA GLY A 305 7.85 -16.56 -24.74
C GLY A 305 8.81 -17.27 -25.69
N LEU A 306 10.09 -17.33 -25.32
CA LEU A 306 11.15 -18.02 -26.07
C LEU A 306 11.79 -19.11 -25.21
N LEU A 307 11.71 -20.36 -25.66
CA LEU A 307 12.30 -21.52 -24.99
C LEU A 307 13.45 -22.06 -25.82
N LEU A 308 14.67 -21.84 -25.32
CA LEU A 308 15.91 -22.22 -26.01
C LEU A 308 16.11 -21.55 -27.39
N CYS A 309 15.40 -20.45 -27.62
CA CYS A 309 15.49 -19.65 -28.83
C CYS A 309 16.02 -18.26 -28.49
N THR A 310 16.68 -17.63 -29.46
CA THR A 310 17.05 -16.22 -29.40
C THR A 310 16.31 -15.45 -30.47
N VAL A 311 15.97 -14.20 -30.18
CA VAL A 311 15.43 -13.26 -31.14
C VAL A 311 16.39 -12.08 -31.31
N ASN A 312 16.65 -11.67 -32.55
CA ASN A 312 17.42 -10.45 -32.83
C ASN A 312 16.57 -9.17 -32.61
N ASP A 313 17.18 -7.99 -32.66
CA ASP A 313 16.48 -6.73 -32.39
C ASP A 313 15.36 -6.43 -33.41
N GLU A 314 15.62 -6.71 -34.69
CA GLU A 314 14.63 -6.51 -35.79
C GLU A 314 13.42 -7.43 -35.64
N GLY A 315 13.66 -8.70 -35.31
CA GLY A 315 12.65 -9.70 -35.05
C GLY A 315 11.84 -9.40 -33.79
N ARG A 316 12.46 -8.79 -32.78
CA ARG A 316 11.76 -8.34 -31.58
C ARG A 316 10.78 -7.21 -31.89
N GLU A 317 11.24 -6.17 -32.59
CA GLU A 317 10.37 -5.07 -33.04
C GLU A 317 9.21 -5.62 -33.88
N TYR A 318 9.50 -6.60 -34.74
CA TYR A 318 8.47 -7.28 -35.52
C TYR A 318 7.44 -8.02 -34.66
N LEU A 319 7.89 -8.85 -33.71
CA LEU A 319 7.02 -9.66 -32.86
C LEU A 319 6.27 -8.84 -31.79
N THR A 320 6.69 -7.60 -31.52
CA THR A 320 5.99 -6.71 -30.58
C THR A 320 5.12 -5.66 -31.29
N ASP A 321 5.68 -4.88 -32.21
CA ASP A 321 4.99 -3.72 -32.79
C ASP A 321 4.27 -4.06 -34.11
N ASP A 322 4.92 -4.78 -35.02
CA ASP A 322 4.30 -5.16 -36.30
C ASP A 322 3.22 -6.25 -36.12
N LEU A 323 3.49 -7.23 -35.26
CA LEU A 323 2.52 -8.26 -34.91
C LEU A 323 1.30 -7.63 -34.22
N PHE A 324 1.53 -6.68 -33.31
CA PHE A 324 0.45 -5.90 -32.69
C PHE A 324 -0.46 -5.25 -33.73
N ASP A 325 0.10 -4.56 -34.72
CA ASP A 325 -0.70 -3.87 -35.74
C ASP A 325 -1.57 -4.80 -36.59
N LYS A 326 -1.22 -6.09 -36.64
CA LYS A 326 -1.92 -7.11 -37.44
C LYS A 326 -2.98 -7.87 -36.63
N ILE A 327 -2.74 -8.11 -35.34
CA ILE A 327 -3.65 -8.91 -34.49
C ILE A 327 -4.56 -8.05 -33.59
N ALA A 328 -4.23 -6.77 -33.38
CA ALA A 328 -5.01 -5.92 -32.48
C ALA A 328 -6.32 -5.44 -33.12
N THR A 329 -7.45 -5.79 -32.49
CA THR A 329 -8.78 -5.34 -32.90
C THR A 329 -9.09 -3.88 -32.49
N LYS A 330 -8.37 -3.30 -31.50
CA LYS A 330 -8.54 -1.90 -31.04
C LYS A 330 -7.21 -1.20 -30.67
N LYS A 331 -6.79 -0.22 -31.48
CA LYS A 331 -5.48 0.46 -31.35
C LYS A 331 -5.22 1.32 -30.09
N ARG A 332 -6.22 1.67 -29.27
CA ARG A 332 -6.04 2.78 -28.31
C ARG A 332 -5.28 2.44 -27.02
N LYS A 333 -5.18 1.18 -26.59
CA LYS A 333 -4.58 0.79 -25.30
C LYS A 333 -4.10 -0.67 -25.24
N GLN A 334 -3.48 -1.19 -26.30
CA GLN A 334 -3.09 -2.60 -26.38
C GLN A 334 -1.62 -2.72 -26.80
N GLN A 335 -0.94 -3.81 -26.42
CA GLN A 335 0.41 -4.16 -26.89
C GLN A 335 0.59 -5.67 -26.94
N VAL A 336 1.52 -6.14 -27.78
CA VAL A 336 2.03 -7.51 -27.75
C VAL A 336 3.32 -7.51 -26.96
N ASN A 337 3.49 -8.50 -26.10
CA ASN A 337 4.71 -8.66 -25.32
C ASN A 337 5.46 -9.91 -25.77
N LEU A 338 6.78 -9.84 -25.76
CA LEU A 338 7.65 -10.99 -25.96
C LEU A 338 8.58 -11.06 -24.75
N SER A 339 8.36 -12.05 -23.89
CA SER A 339 9.23 -12.28 -22.75
C SER A 339 10.47 -13.07 -23.17
N GLU A 340 11.57 -12.79 -22.49
CA GLU A 340 12.80 -13.59 -22.59
C GLU A 340 12.82 -14.64 -21.48
N ASP A 341 11.82 -15.52 -21.47
CA ASP A 341 11.67 -16.53 -20.42
C ASP A 341 12.40 -17.84 -20.76
N LEU A 342 13.70 -17.83 -20.45
CA LEU A 342 14.46 -18.83 -19.69
C LEU A 342 14.37 -20.34 -19.99
N SER A 343 15.52 -20.87 -20.44
CA SER A 343 16.19 -22.05 -19.86
C SER A 343 17.59 -22.18 -20.48
N MET A 344 18.65 -22.09 -19.66
CA MET A 344 19.94 -22.78 -19.84
C MET A 344 21.03 -22.28 -18.89
N THR A 345 21.81 -23.23 -18.35
CA THR A 345 23.20 -22.96 -17.96
C THR A 345 24.11 -23.47 -19.08
N PHE A 346 24.72 -22.58 -19.84
CA PHE A 346 25.70 -22.97 -20.85
C PHE A 346 27.06 -23.20 -20.18
N VAL A 347 27.57 -24.42 -20.26
CA VAL A 347 29.00 -24.72 -20.02
C VAL A 347 29.54 -25.22 -21.34
N GLU A 348 30.49 -24.49 -21.91
CA GLU A 348 31.11 -24.81 -23.20
C GLU A 348 31.58 -26.29 -23.20
N GLY A 349 30.96 -27.13 -24.03
CA GLY A 349 31.23 -28.57 -24.10
C GLY A 349 30.32 -29.50 -23.29
N GLN A 350 29.24 -29.03 -22.67
CA GLN A 350 28.21 -29.88 -22.04
C GLN A 350 26.83 -29.76 -22.71
N GLU A 351 26.01 -30.80 -22.54
CA GLU A 351 24.62 -30.79 -22.97
C GLU A 351 23.83 -29.64 -22.33
N VAL A 352 23.14 -28.91 -23.18
CA VAL A 352 22.05 -28.00 -22.83
C VAL A 352 21.01 -28.74 -21.97
N LYS A 353 20.79 -28.29 -20.74
CA LYS A 353 19.81 -28.84 -19.79
C LYS A 353 18.91 -27.77 -19.17
N PRO A 354 17.63 -28.09 -18.90
CA PRO A 354 16.71 -27.19 -18.21
C PRO A 354 17.24 -26.86 -16.81
N ASP A 355 17.03 -25.61 -16.36
CA ASP A 355 17.27 -25.24 -14.97
C ASP A 355 16.00 -25.55 -14.15
N PRO A 356 16.02 -26.56 -13.26
CA PRO A 356 14.85 -26.95 -12.49
C PRO A 356 14.27 -25.84 -11.61
N SER A 357 15.06 -24.81 -11.28
CA SER A 357 14.57 -23.67 -10.51
C SER A 357 13.70 -22.71 -11.31
N GLN A 358 13.83 -22.73 -12.63
CA GLN A 358 13.14 -21.83 -13.56
C GLN A 358 11.86 -22.46 -14.10
N ASP A 359 11.85 -23.77 -14.25
CA ASP A 359 10.63 -24.57 -14.44
C ASP A 359 9.61 -24.32 -13.31
N GLN A 360 10.07 -24.07 -12.07
CA GLN A 360 9.21 -23.71 -10.93
C GLN A 360 8.53 -22.35 -11.07
N TYR A 361 9.06 -21.44 -11.90
CA TYR A 361 8.45 -20.14 -12.19
C TYR A 361 7.63 -20.15 -13.47
N LEU A 362 8.11 -20.86 -14.49
CA LEU A 362 7.47 -20.88 -15.81
C LEU A 362 6.13 -21.62 -15.78
N PHE A 363 6.05 -22.79 -15.11
CA PHE A 363 4.82 -23.55 -15.08
C PHE A 363 3.63 -22.80 -14.43
N PRO A 364 3.77 -22.19 -13.23
CA PRO A 364 2.72 -21.33 -12.68
C PRO A 364 2.36 -20.16 -13.60
N SER A 365 3.31 -19.65 -14.38
CA SER A 365 3.08 -18.54 -15.30
C SER A 365 2.27 -18.94 -16.53
N ILE A 366 2.51 -20.14 -17.07
CA ILE A 366 1.71 -20.76 -18.13
C ILE A 366 0.28 -20.99 -17.62
N VAL A 367 0.12 -21.64 -16.46
CA VAL A 367 -1.20 -21.92 -15.85
C VAL A 367 -1.96 -20.64 -15.48
N ALA A 368 -1.24 -19.57 -15.11
CA ALA A 368 -1.84 -18.27 -14.82
C ALA A 368 -2.28 -17.51 -16.08
N GLY A 369 -1.97 -18.01 -17.28
CA GLY A 369 -2.31 -17.38 -18.56
C GLY A 369 -1.47 -16.14 -18.86
N TYR A 370 -0.20 -16.12 -18.44
CA TYR A 370 0.75 -15.06 -18.83
C TYR A 370 1.38 -15.26 -20.22
N TYR A 371 1.18 -16.45 -20.81
CA TYR A 371 1.69 -16.85 -22.10
C TYR A 371 0.59 -17.40 -22.99
N ASP A 372 0.59 -16.97 -24.24
CA ASP A 372 -0.37 -17.38 -25.26
C ASP A 372 0.32 -18.26 -26.32
N TYR A 373 1.60 -18.01 -26.60
CA TYR A 373 2.42 -18.84 -27.49
C TYR A 373 3.87 -18.93 -27.02
N PHE A 374 4.58 -19.96 -27.48
CA PHE A 374 6.04 -20.02 -27.40
C PHE A 374 6.65 -20.32 -28.76
N PHE A 375 7.83 -19.75 -28.99
CA PHE A 375 8.80 -20.35 -29.89
C PHE A 375 9.72 -21.25 -29.06
N ILE A 376 9.75 -22.53 -29.43
CA ILE A 376 10.41 -23.58 -28.67
C ILE A 376 11.34 -24.39 -29.58
N ASP A 377 12.51 -24.69 -29.07
CA ASP A 377 13.44 -25.62 -29.70
C ASP A 377 12.96 -27.06 -29.56
N ALA A 378 13.16 -27.87 -30.60
CA ALA A 378 12.72 -29.28 -30.67
C ALA A 378 13.04 -30.07 -29.38
N LYS A 379 14.23 -29.86 -28.82
CA LYS A 379 14.72 -30.58 -27.65
C LYS A 379 13.91 -30.33 -26.37
N TYR A 380 13.17 -29.23 -26.32
CA TYR A 380 12.42 -28.79 -25.14
C TYR A 380 10.93 -29.06 -25.24
N ILE A 381 10.43 -29.46 -26.41
CA ILE A 381 9.02 -29.76 -26.61
C ILE A 381 8.60 -30.88 -25.66
N ASP A 382 9.31 -32.01 -25.67
CA ASP A 382 9.02 -33.17 -24.80
C ASP A 382 8.99 -32.85 -23.31
N HIS A 383 9.77 -31.85 -22.85
CA HIS A 383 9.82 -31.48 -21.43
C HIS A 383 8.56 -30.73 -20.96
N TYR A 384 7.93 -29.96 -21.86
CA TYR A 384 6.78 -29.13 -21.54
C TYR A 384 5.45 -29.73 -22.02
N ILE A 385 5.49 -30.64 -22.98
CA ILE A 385 4.31 -31.28 -23.55
C ILE A 385 3.62 -32.21 -22.54
N ASP A 386 4.39 -32.85 -21.65
CA ASP A 386 3.89 -33.68 -20.54
C ASP A 386 3.06 -32.89 -19.50
N LEU A 387 2.95 -31.56 -19.65
CA LEU A 387 2.18 -30.69 -18.78
C LEU A 387 0.74 -30.47 -19.26
N ASP A 388 0.34 -31.08 -20.39
CA ASP A 388 -1.00 -30.96 -21.01
C ASP A 388 -1.46 -29.48 -21.13
N CYS A 389 -0.54 -28.56 -21.42
CA CYS A 389 -0.78 -27.12 -21.47
C CYS A 389 -0.84 -26.55 -22.88
N PHE A 390 -0.49 -27.35 -23.89
CA PHE A 390 -0.51 -26.98 -25.30
C PHE A 390 -1.87 -27.26 -25.94
N LYS A 391 -2.23 -26.43 -26.90
CA LYS A 391 -3.47 -26.54 -27.66
C LYS A 391 -3.26 -27.47 -28.86
N ASP A 392 -4.26 -28.29 -29.17
CA ASP A 392 -4.30 -28.97 -30.47
C ASP A 392 -4.40 -27.92 -31.60
N ILE A 393 -3.34 -27.87 -32.41
CA ILE A 393 -3.20 -26.97 -33.57
C ILE A 393 -3.28 -27.72 -34.90
N GLY A 394 -3.76 -28.97 -34.90
CA GLY A 394 -3.91 -29.79 -36.12
C GLY A 394 -4.77 -29.15 -37.19
N SER A 395 -5.83 -28.42 -36.80
CA SER A 395 -6.66 -27.67 -37.76
C SER A 395 -5.88 -26.60 -38.52
N TYR A 396 -4.87 -25.99 -37.90
CA TYR A 396 -3.99 -25.02 -38.57
C TYR A 396 -2.98 -25.72 -39.47
N ALA A 397 -2.40 -26.83 -39.01
CA ALA A 397 -1.49 -27.64 -39.82
C ALA A 397 -2.14 -28.08 -41.15
N ASP A 398 -3.39 -28.51 -41.09
CA ASP A 398 -4.17 -28.88 -42.28
C ASP A 398 -4.53 -27.67 -43.14
N LYS A 399 -4.97 -26.57 -42.53
CA LYS A 399 -5.35 -25.33 -43.25
C LYS A 399 -4.19 -24.76 -44.07
N TYR A 400 -2.97 -24.80 -43.54
CA TYR A 400 -1.77 -24.25 -44.17
C TYR A 400 -0.95 -25.29 -44.95
N ASN A 401 -1.46 -26.51 -45.13
CA ASN A 401 -0.78 -27.62 -45.81
C ASN A 401 0.64 -27.89 -45.29
N ILE A 402 0.82 -27.85 -43.97
CA ILE A 402 2.12 -28.12 -43.34
C ILE A 402 2.52 -29.58 -43.61
N PRO A 403 3.76 -29.87 -44.07
CA PRO A 403 4.24 -31.24 -44.29
C PRO A 403 4.17 -32.10 -43.02
N GLU A 404 4.05 -33.42 -43.16
CA GLU A 404 3.95 -34.31 -41.98
C GLU A 404 5.23 -34.28 -41.13
N GLU A 405 6.39 -34.11 -41.75
CA GLU A 405 7.70 -34.01 -41.10
C GLU A 405 7.88 -32.75 -40.24
N ASP A 406 7.06 -31.74 -40.46
CA ASP A 406 7.08 -30.46 -39.74
C ASP A 406 5.99 -30.40 -38.64
N ARG A 407 5.23 -31.48 -38.46
CA ARG A 407 4.19 -31.61 -37.43
C ARG A 407 4.73 -32.43 -36.25
N TYR A 408 4.67 -31.86 -35.06
CA TYR A 408 4.99 -32.59 -33.83
C TYR A 408 3.73 -33.26 -33.27
N TRP A 409 3.72 -34.59 -33.26
CA TRP A 409 2.61 -35.40 -32.77
C TRP A 409 2.87 -35.81 -31.32
N TYR A 410 1.88 -35.59 -30.46
CA TYR A 410 1.94 -36.05 -29.08
C TYR A 410 0.66 -36.77 -28.69
N VAL A 411 0.84 -37.83 -27.91
CA VAL A 411 -0.28 -38.58 -27.33
C VAL A 411 -0.18 -38.42 -25.83
N SER A 412 -1.04 -37.59 -25.26
CA SER A 412 -1.08 -37.33 -23.81
C SER A 412 -1.35 -38.61 -23.02
N GLU A 413 -0.85 -38.64 -21.78
CA GLU A 413 -1.10 -39.77 -20.87
C GLU A 413 -2.61 -40.00 -20.65
N SER A 414 -3.38 -38.91 -20.56
CA SER A 414 -4.84 -38.99 -20.42
C SER A 414 -5.53 -39.65 -21.63
N VAL A 415 -5.03 -39.42 -22.85
CA VAL A 415 -5.52 -40.08 -24.07
C VAL A 415 -5.06 -41.54 -24.13
N LYS A 416 -3.83 -41.85 -23.71
CA LYS A 416 -3.34 -43.23 -23.61
C LYS A 416 -4.16 -44.05 -22.62
N GLU A 417 -4.49 -43.50 -21.45
CA GLU A 417 -5.27 -44.17 -20.41
C GLU A 417 -6.75 -44.38 -20.80
N SER A 418 -7.30 -43.51 -21.64
CA SER A 418 -8.70 -43.58 -22.09
C SER A 418 -8.90 -44.41 -23.38
N THR A 419 -7.82 -44.78 -24.06
CA THR A 419 -7.87 -45.60 -25.29
C THR A 419 -8.04 -47.08 -24.95
N PRO A 420 -9.05 -47.79 -25.52
CA PRO A 420 -9.27 -49.22 -25.27
C PRO A 420 -8.07 -50.10 -25.67
N GLU A 421 -7.82 -51.17 -24.91
CA GLU A 421 -6.78 -52.16 -25.23
C GLU A 421 -6.98 -52.74 -26.65
N GLY A 422 -6.03 -52.47 -27.55
CA GLY A 422 -6.03 -52.94 -28.94
C GLY A 422 -6.36 -51.87 -29.99
N GLU A 423 -6.70 -50.64 -29.59
CA GLU A 423 -6.82 -49.49 -30.49
C GLU A 423 -5.58 -48.58 -30.42
N GLU A 424 -5.17 -48.01 -31.55
CA GLU A 424 -4.09 -47.03 -31.60
C GLU A 424 -4.60 -45.67 -31.08
N ALA A 425 -3.96 -45.18 -30.02
CA ALA A 425 -4.23 -43.84 -29.49
C ALA A 425 -3.84 -42.80 -30.54
N LYS A 426 -4.79 -41.95 -30.93
CA LYS A 426 -4.53 -40.83 -31.84
C LYS A 426 -3.92 -39.68 -31.06
N GLY A 427 -2.81 -39.16 -31.57
CA GLY A 427 -2.18 -37.97 -31.00
C GLY A 427 -2.77 -36.69 -31.55
N ASP A 428 -2.61 -35.63 -30.77
CA ASP A 428 -2.87 -34.26 -31.19
C ASP A 428 -1.59 -33.66 -31.82
N ILE A 429 -1.76 -32.68 -32.69
CA ILE A 429 -0.63 -31.91 -33.23
C ILE A 429 -0.47 -30.68 -32.35
N GLU A 430 0.58 -30.65 -31.54
CA GLU A 430 0.74 -29.62 -30.50
C GLU A 430 1.85 -28.61 -30.81
N ALA A 431 2.76 -28.95 -31.75
CA ALA A 431 3.79 -28.03 -32.24
C ALA A 431 3.94 -28.13 -33.76
N ILE A 432 4.23 -26.99 -34.40
CA ILE A 432 4.53 -26.91 -35.84
C ILE A 432 5.91 -26.30 -36.03
N LYS A 433 6.74 -26.93 -36.85
CA LYS A 433 8.06 -26.42 -37.19
C LYS A 433 7.94 -25.20 -38.11
N LEU A 434 8.72 -24.17 -37.81
CA LEU A 434 8.86 -23.00 -38.67
C LEU A 434 9.93 -23.25 -39.74
N SER A 435 9.67 -22.81 -40.97
CA SER A 435 10.67 -22.86 -42.03
C SER A 435 11.81 -21.87 -41.76
N ASP A 436 12.98 -22.14 -42.34
CA ASP A 436 14.16 -21.25 -42.19
C ASP A 436 13.85 -19.83 -42.70
N GLU A 437 13.07 -19.71 -43.78
CA GLU A 437 12.65 -18.41 -44.33
C GLU A 437 11.77 -17.62 -43.35
N VAL A 438 10.86 -18.30 -42.64
CA VAL A 438 10.02 -17.68 -41.61
C VAL A 438 10.89 -17.27 -40.42
N CYS A 439 11.77 -18.17 -39.94
CA CYS A 439 12.70 -17.92 -38.84
C CYS A 439 13.58 -16.69 -39.11
N ASP A 440 14.15 -16.58 -40.31
CA ASP A 440 14.99 -15.45 -40.73
C ASP A 440 14.20 -14.14 -40.75
N LYS A 441 12.93 -14.18 -41.18
CA LYS A 441 12.05 -13.01 -41.28
C LYS A 441 11.60 -12.49 -39.91
N ILE A 442 11.30 -13.39 -38.97
CA ILE A 442 10.91 -13.02 -37.60
C ILE A 442 12.10 -12.93 -36.65
N GLY A 443 13.31 -13.21 -37.15
CA GLY A 443 14.56 -13.07 -36.42
C GLY A 443 14.76 -14.07 -35.27
N VAL A 444 14.04 -15.20 -35.27
CA VAL A 444 14.10 -16.23 -34.22
C VAL A 444 15.03 -17.37 -34.64
N GLN A 445 15.91 -17.79 -33.75
CA GLN A 445 16.89 -18.85 -33.99
C GLN A 445 16.93 -19.85 -32.83
N SER A 446 17.07 -21.13 -33.16
CA SER A 446 17.30 -22.22 -32.20
C SER A 446 18.74 -22.17 -31.68
N LEU A 447 18.91 -22.33 -30.36
CA LEU A 447 20.25 -22.37 -29.73
C LEU A 447 20.96 -23.71 -29.89
N THR A 448 20.23 -24.79 -30.19
CA THR A 448 20.82 -26.13 -30.43
C THR A 448 21.04 -26.42 -31.92
N GLY A 449 20.34 -25.70 -32.80
CA GLY A 449 20.29 -25.96 -34.24
C GLY A 449 19.28 -27.03 -34.65
N GLU A 450 18.46 -27.56 -33.72
CA GLU A 450 17.45 -28.60 -34.01
C GLU A 450 16.14 -28.05 -34.62
N GLY A 451 16.06 -26.72 -34.79
CA GLY A 451 14.94 -26.03 -35.43
C GLY A 451 13.99 -25.39 -34.42
N VAL A 452 13.20 -24.44 -34.91
CA VAL A 452 12.25 -23.65 -34.10
C VAL A 452 10.83 -24.14 -34.38
N TYR A 453 10.08 -24.40 -33.33
CA TYR A 453 8.68 -24.78 -33.38
C TYR A 453 7.83 -23.70 -32.73
N VAL A 454 6.60 -23.55 -33.21
CA VAL A 454 5.58 -22.72 -32.59
C VAL A 454 4.58 -23.62 -31.86
N VAL A 455 4.27 -23.26 -30.62
CA VAL A 455 3.24 -23.90 -29.79
C VAL A 455 2.27 -22.83 -29.29
N LEU A 456 0.99 -23.20 -29.18
CA LEU A 456 -0.04 -22.34 -28.58
C LEU A 456 -0.43 -22.90 -27.21
N ILE A 457 -0.65 -22.02 -26.23
CA ILE A 457 -1.06 -22.39 -24.88
C ILE A 457 -2.59 -22.43 -24.79
N ILE A 458 -3.14 -23.37 -24.03
CA ILE A 458 -4.58 -23.44 -23.75
C ILE A 458 -5.01 -22.18 -22.98
N ASN A 459 -5.67 -21.25 -23.67
CA ASN A 459 -6.25 -20.05 -23.10
C ASN A 459 -7.59 -19.70 -23.77
N ASP A 460 -8.72 -19.88 -23.06
CA ASP A 460 -10.07 -19.68 -23.61
C ASP A 460 -10.35 -18.24 -24.08
N LYS A 461 -9.49 -17.28 -23.72
CA LYS A 461 -9.68 -15.85 -24.05
C LYS A 461 -8.99 -15.41 -25.33
N THR A 462 -8.14 -16.24 -25.94
CA THR A 462 -7.27 -15.84 -27.06
C THR A 462 -7.63 -16.46 -28.41
N GLN A 463 -8.76 -17.16 -28.52
CA GLN A 463 -9.09 -17.89 -29.75
C GLN A 463 -9.08 -17.01 -31.02
N GLU A 464 -9.61 -15.78 -30.98
CA GLU A 464 -9.58 -14.85 -32.12
C GLU A 464 -8.15 -14.33 -32.42
N THR A 465 -7.31 -14.15 -31.38
CA THR A 465 -5.91 -13.71 -31.55
C THR A 465 -5.01 -14.84 -32.03
N ASP A 466 -5.26 -16.08 -31.61
CA ASP A 466 -4.57 -17.28 -32.08
C ASP A 466 -4.77 -17.47 -33.59
N ASP A 467 -6.01 -17.33 -34.07
CA ASP A 467 -6.33 -17.42 -35.49
C ASP A 467 -5.60 -16.35 -36.32
N ALA A 468 -5.57 -15.12 -35.82
CA ALA A 468 -4.88 -14.00 -36.48
C ALA A 468 -3.35 -14.18 -36.45
N PHE A 469 -2.81 -14.69 -35.34
CA PHE A 469 -1.38 -14.98 -35.21
C PHE A 469 -0.94 -16.11 -36.15
N MET A 470 -1.65 -17.25 -36.16
CA MET A 470 -1.33 -18.39 -37.01
C MET A 470 -1.46 -18.04 -38.50
N ALA A 471 -2.49 -17.26 -38.88
CA ALA A 471 -2.60 -16.73 -40.23
C ALA A 471 -1.40 -15.84 -40.58
N HIS A 472 -0.94 -15.03 -39.64
CA HIS A 472 0.17 -14.15 -39.91
C HIS A 472 1.52 -14.86 -40.07
N ILE A 473 1.75 -15.94 -39.31
CA ILE A 473 2.99 -16.71 -39.35
C ILE A 473 3.09 -17.57 -40.62
N PHE A 474 1.98 -18.13 -41.10
CA PHE A 474 1.98 -19.15 -42.16
C PHE A 474 1.39 -18.71 -43.52
N GLU A 475 0.78 -17.52 -43.63
CA GLU A 475 0.39 -16.89 -44.92
C GLU A 475 1.45 -15.90 -45.42
#